data_AF-A0A5K7YHY3-F1
#
_entry.id   AF-A0A5K7YHY3-F1
#
_cell.length_a   1.000
_cell.length_b   1.000
_cell.length_c   1.000
_cell.angle_alpha   90.00
_cell.angle_beta   90.00
_cell.angle_gamma   90.00
#
_symmetry.space_group_name_H-M   'P 1'
#
loop_
_entity.id
_entity.type
_entity.pdbx_description
1 polymer ?
#
loop_
_entity_poly.entity_id
_entity_poly.type
_entity_poly.pdbx_seq_one_letter_code
_entity_poly.pdbx_strand_id
1 'polypeptide(L)'
;MGLALWGCSSAGHPSRAIWTAGPESREVDNRWFNARVEPRKGASAFYSFFLLTITNKSDSDLVVDWNDSRYLFNGSPRGMLVFEGIDPQQVKNATVPPETIAPGAVFSRVVMPLERIAWRPLKENTTDRRGITPGMLPAGENGIRLVVRRDDGRMTLPLSVRIARREAP
;
A
#
# COMPACT_ATOMS: atom_id res chain seq x y z
N MET A 1 -32.54 -53.49 20.47
CA MET A 1 -31.13 -53.29 20.83
C MET A 1 -30.62 -52.15 19.97
N GLY A 2 -30.66 -50.94 20.51
CA GLY A 2 -30.28 -49.72 19.79
C GLY A 2 -29.13 -49.03 20.51
N LEU A 3 -28.25 -48.41 19.75
CA LEU A 3 -27.40 -47.29 20.15
C LEU A 3 -26.81 -46.72 18.85
N ALA A 4 -27.48 -45.70 18.32
CA ALA A 4 -26.94 -44.85 17.28
C ALA A 4 -25.90 -43.94 17.92
N LEU A 5 -24.65 -44.04 17.49
CA LEU A 5 -23.58 -43.15 17.90
C LEU A 5 -23.78 -41.79 17.21
N TRP A 6 -24.23 -40.82 17.99
CA TRP A 6 -24.18 -39.40 17.63
C TRP A 6 -22.71 -38.96 17.61
N GLY A 7 -22.14 -38.85 16.41
CA GLY A 7 -20.90 -38.12 16.20
C GLY A 7 -21.17 -36.64 16.40
N CYS A 8 -20.68 -36.07 17.50
CA CYS A 8 -20.65 -34.63 17.71
C CYS A 8 -19.79 -33.99 16.60
N SER A 9 -20.43 -33.29 15.66
CA SER A 9 -19.73 -32.33 14.82
C SER A 9 -19.25 -31.21 15.73
N SER A 10 -17.95 -31.19 16.05
CA SER A 10 -17.32 -30.00 16.60
C SER A 10 -17.44 -28.90 15.54
N ALA A 11 -18.41 -28.01 15.73
CA ALA A 11 -18.45 -26.74 15.03
C ALA A 11 -17.12 -26.03 15.33
N GLY A 12 -16.20 -26.06 14.37
CA GLY A 12 -14.93 -25.36 14.49
C GLY A 12 -15.23 -23.89 14.74
N HIS A 13 -14.77 -23.38 15.89
CA HIS A 13 -14.73 -21.94 16.10
C HIS A 13 -13.97 -21.32 14.92
N PRO A 14 -14.45 -20.22 14.30
CA PRO A 14 -13.69 -19.56 13.26
C PRO A 14 -12.39 -19.04 13.89
N SER A 15 -11.27 -19.69 13.60
CA SER A 15 -9.96 -19.28 14.10
C SER A 15 -9.68 -17.86 13.60
N ARG A 16 -9.51 -16.93 14.53
CA ARG A 16 -9.24 -15.52 14.20
C ARG A 16 -7.82 -15.44 13.63
N ALA A 17 -7.63 -14.96 12.40
CA ALA A 17 -6.28 -14.81 11.86
C ALA A 17 -5.53 -13.64 12.52
N ILE A 18 -4.26 -13.86 12.87
CA ILE A 18 -3.32 -12.82 13.33
C ILE A 18 -2.41 -12.42 12.17
N TRP A 19 -2.32 -11.11 11.93
CA TRP A 19 -1.51 -10.51 10.88
C TRP A 19 -0.34 -9.71 11.47
N THR A 20 0.89 -10.04 11.06
CA THR A 20 2.12 -9.35 11.47
C THR A 20 2.91 -8.88 10.25
N ALA A 21 3.76 -7.86 10.44
CA ALA A 21 4.68 -7.37 9.42
C ALA A 21 6.12 -7.41 9.97
N GLY A 22 7.07 -7.84 9.15
CA GLY A 22 8.49 -7.92 9.49
C GLY A 22 9.36 -7.50 8.31
N PRO A 23 10.19 -6.45 8.45
CA PRO A 23 10.17 -5.46 9.53
C PRO A 23 8.85 -4.65 9.56
N GLU A 24 8.57 -3.95 10.65
CA GLU A 24 7.39 -3.07 10.77
C GLU A 24 7.41 -1.92 9.75
N SER A 25 8.60 -1.49 9.33
CA SER A 25 8.77 -0.57 8.22
C SER A 25 10.11 -0.85 7.53
N ARG A 26 10.20 -0.49 6.25
CA ARG A 26 11.45 -0.55 5.49
C ARG A 26 11.84 0.86 5.06
N GLU A 27 13.11 1.17 5.19
CA GLU A 27 13.68 2.46 4.85
C GLU A 27 14.83 2.29 3.87
N VAL A 28 14.95 3.24 2.94
CA VAL A 28 16.10 3.40 2.06
C VAL A 28 16.60 4.82 2.23
N ASP A 29 17.85 4.94 2.65
CA ASP A 29 18.51 6.21 2.88
C ASP A 29 19.67 6.39 1.90
N ASN A 30 19.71 7.53 1.21
CA ASN A 30 20.81 7.89 0.31
C ASN A 30 21.16 9.38 0.47
N ARG A 31 22.14 9.90 -0.29
CA ARG A 31 22.57 11.30 -0.17
C ARG A 31 21.49 12.35 -0.49
N TRP A 32 20.46 12.00 -1.26
CA TRP A 32 19.45 12.94 -1.76
C TRP A 32 18.16 12.90 -0.94
N PHE A 33 17.76 11.73 -0.47
CA PHE A 33 16.54 11.57 0.31
C PHE A 33 16.54 10.32 1.17
N ASN A 34 15.60 10.33 2.10
CA ASN A 34 15.19 9.17 2.87
C ASN A 34 13.78 8.78 2.42
N ALA A 35 13.55 7.49 2.13
CA ALA A 35 12.21 6.98 1.83
C ALA A 35 11.88 5.82 2.75
N ARG A 36 10.72 5.87 3.39
CA ARG A 36 10.22 4.86 4.33
C ARG A 36 8.84 4.37 3.89
N VAL A 37 8.66 3.06 3.91
CA VAL A 37 7.35 2.41 3.72
C VAL A 37 6.95 1.67 4.99
N GLU A 38 5.71 1.85 5.40
CA GLU A 38 5.12 1.15 6.55
C GLU A 38 3.76 0.57 6.16
N PRO A 39 3.55 -0.75 6.23
CA PRO A 39 2.23 -1.34 6.03
C PRO A 39 1.34 -0.97 7.23
N ARG A 40 0.11 -0.57 6.96
CA ARG A 40 -0.86 -0.17 7.99
C ARG A 40 -2.17 -0.93 7.83
N LYS A 41 -2.85 -1.15 8.95
CA LYS A 41 -4.15 -1.84 9.01
C LYS A 41 -5.34 -0.89 8.95
N GLY A 42 -5.16 0.38 9.36
CA GLY A 42 -6.26 1.30 9.62
C GLY A 42 -7.21 0.71 10.66
N ALA A 43 -8.51 0.72 10.37
CA ALA A 43 -9.53 0.10 11.22
C ALA A 43 -9.69 -1.43 11.01
N SER A 44 -8.94 -2.03 10.08
CA SER A 44 -9.05 -3.46 9.74
C SER A 44 -8.18 -4.34 10.65
N ALA A 45 -8.46 -5.64 10.67
CA ALA A 45 -7.60 -6.63 11.36
C ALA A 45 -6.35 -7.03 10.53
N PHE A 46 -6.34 -6.70 9.24
CA PHE A 46 -5.30 -7.01 8.26
C PHE A 46 -4.67 -5.74 7.71
N TYR A 47 -3.46 -5.86 7.14
CA TYR A 47 -2.81 -4.75 6.44
C TYR A 47 -3.50 -4.49 5.10
N SER A 48 -3.72 -3.22 4.77
CA SER A 48 -4.55 -2.84 3.62
C SER A 48 -3.97 -1.69 2.79
N PHE A 49 -3.01 -0.95 3.33
CA PHE A 49 -2.32 0.13 2.64
C PHE A 49 -0.92 0.34 3.20
N PHE A 50 -0.14 1.18 2.52
CA PHE A 50 1.14 1.66 3.00
C PHE A 50 1.07 3.14 3.34
N LEU A 51 1.75 3.55 4.41
CA LEU A 51 2.20 4.92 4.58
C LEU A 51 3.59 5.04 3.95
N LEU A 52 3.69 5.84 2.89
CA LEU A 52 4.96 6.24 2.28
C LEU A 52 5.35 7.61 2.84
N THR A 53 6.57 7.71 3.36
CA THR A 53 7.16 8.97 3.79
C THR A 53 8.48 9.19 3.05
N ILE A 54 8.68 10.39 2.51
CA ILE A 54 9.91 10.79 1.82
C ILE A 54 10.39 12.09 2.44
N THR A 55 11.65 12.12 2.88
CA THR A 55 12.31 13.34 3.34
C THR A 55 13.33 13.76 2.29
N ASN A 56 13.13 14.93 1.68
CA ASN A 56 14.09 15.50 0.75
C ASN A 56 15.28 16.09 1.53
N LYS A 57 16.47 15.51 1.36
CA LYS A 57 17.72 15.96 1.99
C LYS A 57 18.59 16.79 1.05
N SER A 58 18.13 16.98 -0.19
CA SER A 58 18.85 17.73 -1.21
C SER A 58 18.44 19.20 -1.25
N ASP A 59 19.17 19.95 -2.06
CA ASP A 59 18.97 21.35 -2.42
C ASP A 59 18.07 21.56 -3.65
N SER A 60 17.57 20.47 -4.24
CA SER A 60 16.69 20.48 -5.42
C SER A 60 15.33 19.86 -5.10
N ASP A 61 14.34 20.16 -5.92
CA ASP A 61 13.05 19.47 -5.89
C ASP A 61 13.21 17.97 -6.19
N LEU A 62 12.44 17.15 -5.48
CA LEU A 62 12.22 15.74 -5.85
C LEU A 62 10.84 15.59 -6.44
N VAL A 63 10.71 14.76 -7.46
CA VAL A 63 9.45 14.53 -8.17
C VAL A 63 9.10 13.06 -8.12
N VAL A 64 8.03 12.70 -7.43
CA VAL A 64 7.51 11.31 -7.39
C VAL A 64 6.69 11.04 -8.65
N ASP A 65 7.08 10.02 -9.41
CA ASP A 65 6.33 9.56 -10.58
C ASP A 65 5.43 8.38 -10.22
N TRP A 66 4.12 8.63 -10.10
CA TRP A 66 3.13 7.60 -9.81
C TRP A 66 2.81 6.70 -11.00
N ASN A 67 2.91 7.21 -12.22
CA ASN A 67 2.65 6.43 -13.44
C ASN A 67 3.74 5.39 -13.69
N ASP A 68 4.93 5.56 -13.11
CA ASP A 68 6.05 4.62 -13.19
C ASP A 68 6.31 3.83 -11.91
N SER A 69 5.84 4.33 -10.76
CA SER A 69 5.90 3.60 -9.49
C SER A 69 4.96 2.38 -9.51
N ARG A 70 5.34 1.28 -8.87
CA ARG A 70 4.56 0.03 -8.88
C ARG A 70 4.41 -0.57 -7.49
N TYR A 71 3.26 -1.16 -7.23
CA TYR A 71 3.11 -2.13 -6.15
C TYR A 71 3.95 -3.38 -6.47
N LEU A 72 4.69 -3.88 -5.49
CA LEU A 72 5.47 -5.11 -5.54
C LEU A 72 4.82 -6.19 -4.67
N PHE A 73 4.68 -7.39 -5.23
CA PHE A 73 4.35 -8.59 -4.47
C PHE A 73 5.36 -9.69 -4.80
N ASN A 74 6.05 -10.21 -3.78
CA ASN A 74 7.14 -11.18 -3.91
C ASN A 74 8.15 -10.76 -4.98
N GLY A 75 8.64 -9.52 -4.89
CA GLY A 75 9.61 -8.91 -5.81
C GLY A 75 9.06 -8.54 -7.20
N SER A 76 7.85 -8.98 -7.55
CA SER A 76 7.28 -8.76 -8.89
C SER A 76 6.32 -7.55 -8.92
N PRO A 77 6.39 -6.67 -9.93
CA PRO A 77 5.41 -5.62 -10.12
C PRO A 77 4.00 -6.18 -10.36
N ARG A 78 3.00 -5.71 -9.60
CA ARG A 78 1.60 -6.17 -9.69
C ARG A 78 0.59 -5.08 -10.05
N GLY A 79 1.04 -3.84 -10.26
CA GLY A 79 0.16 -2.78 -10.75
C GLY A 79 0.54 -1.40 -10.22
N MET A 80 -0.28 -0.41 -10.58
CA MET A 80 -0.14 0.96 -10.10
C MET A 80 -0.50 1.08 -8.63
N LEU A 81 0.03 2.13 -8.01
CA LEU A 81 -0.37 2.61 -6.70
C LEU A 81 -1.40 3.73 -6.89
N VAL A 82 -2.38 3.77 -5.99
CA VAL A 82 -3.41 4.81 -5.92
C VAL A 82 -3.49 5.37 -4.50
N PHE A 83 -4.07 6.55 -4.36
CA PHE A 83 -4.23 7.25 -3.09
C PHE A 83 -5.57 7.98 -3.05
N GLU A 84 -6.04 8.33 -1.85
CA GLU A 84 -7.32 9.03 -1.68
C GLU A 84 -7.33 10.36 -2.45
N GLY A 85 -8.45 10.62 -3.13
CA GLY A 85 -8.63 11.82 -3.96
C GLY A 85 -8.01 11.76 -5.35
N ILE A 86 -7.36 10.65 -5.74
CA ILE A 86 -6.88 10.45 -7.11
C ILE A 86 -8.08 10.35 -8.09
N ASP A 87 -7.96 10.94 -9.27
CA ASP A 87 -8.98 10.81 -10.31
C ASP A 87 -8.89 9.43 -10.99
N PRO A 88 -9.95 8.60 -10.93
CA PRO A 88 -9.97 7.31 -11.62
C PRO A 88 -9.70 7.39 -13.12
N GLN A 89 -10.06 8.49 -13.78
CA GLN A 89 -9.77 8.68 -15.21
C GLN A 89 -8.28 8.90 -15.45
N GLN A 90 -7.60 9.65 -14.58
CA GLN A 90 -6.14 9.80 -14.66
C GLN A 90 -5.41 8.48 -14.42
N VAL A 91 -5.92 7.65 -13.50
CA VAL A 91 -5.39 6.29 -13.27
C VAL A 91 -5.58 5.43 -14.52
N LYS A 92 -6.79 5.43 -15.11
CA LYS A 92 -7.10 4.64 -16.31
C LYS A 92 -6.24 5.06 -17.51
N ASN A 93 -5.96 6.36 -17.64
CA ASN A 93 -5.23 6.91 -18.78
C ASN A 93 -3.72 7.03 -18.53
N ALA A 94 -3.22 6.59 -17.37
CA ALA A 94 -1.82 6.75 -16.95
C ALA A 94 -1.31 8.21 -17.02
N THR A 95 -2.17 9.15 -16.62
CA THR A 95 -1.90 10.60 -16.59
C THR A 95 -1.95 11.18 -15.17
N VAL A 96 -1.65 10.36 -14.15
CA VAL A 96 -1.62 10.82 -12.76
C VAL A 96 -0.53 11.90 -12.63
N PRO A 97 -0.84 13.11 -12.15
CA PRO A 97 0.16 14.16 -12.01
C PRO A 97 1.25 13.73 -11.02
N PRO A 98 2.51 14.07 -11.27
CA PRO A 98 3.58 13.79 -10.32
C PRO A 98 3.44 14.67 -9.07
N GLU A 99 4.11 14.29 -7.99
CA GLU A 99 4.16 15.06 -6.74
C GLU A 99 5.55 15.64 -6.54
N THR A 100 5.62 16.95 -6.31
CA THR A 100 6.87 17.66 -6.05
C THR A 100 7.11 17.81 -4.55
N ILE A 101 8.33 17.53 -4.11
CA ILE A 101 8.78 17.63 -2.73
C ILE A 101 9.93 18.62 -2.69
N ALA A 102 9.67 19.81 -2.13
CA ALA A 102 10.64 20.88 -2.02
C ALA A 102 11.90 20.48 -1.22
N PRO A 103 13.05 21.16 -1.41
CA PRO A 103 14.24 20.98 -0.59
C PRO A 103 13.94 21.01 0.91
N GLY A 104 14.49 20.05 1.67
CA GLY A 104 14.27 19.93 3.12
C GLY A 104 12.87 19.49 3.55
N ALA A 105 11.91 19.34 2.63
CA ALA A 105 10.53 19.00 2.97
C ALA A 105 10.33 17.51 3.25
N VAL A 106 9.31 17.22 4.05
CA VAL A 106 8.81 15.87 4.29
C VAL A 106 7.47 15.71 3.58
N PHE A 107 7.37 14.68 2.77
CA PHE A 107 6.16 14.27 2.07
C PHE A 107 5.64 12.96 2.66
N SER A 108 4.33 12.88 2.90
CA SER A 108 3.68 11.64 3.33
C SER A 108 2.42 11.37 2.52
N ARG A 109 2.24 10.12 2.09
CA ARG A 109 1.08 9.68 1.31
C ARG A 109 0.66 8.27 1.73
N VAL A 110 -0.64 8.11 1.97
CA VAL A 110 -1.25 6.78 2.05
C VAL A 110 -1.43 6.26 0.63
N VAL A 111 -0.84 5.11 0.32
CA VAL A 111 -0.90 4.49 -1.00
C VAL A 111 -1.38 3.05 -0.91
N MET A 112 -2.14 2.64 -1.92
CA MET A 112 -2.83 1.36 -2.01
C MET A 112 -2.57 0.73 -3.38
N PRO A 113 -2.46 -0.60 -3.50
CA PRO A 113 -2.42 -1.24 -4.81
C PRO A 113 -3.77 -1.10 -5.53
N LEU A 114 -3.76 -0.67 -6.79
CA LEU A 114 -4.99 -0.50 -7.59
C LEU A 114 -5.84 -1.78 -7.65
N GLU A 115 -5.20 -2.95 -7.84
CA GLU A 115 -5.88 -4.24 -7.90
C GLU A 115 -6.52 -4.68 -6.56
N ARG A 116 -6.27 -3.93 -5.48
CA ARG A 116 -6.78 -4.23 -4.13
C ARG A 116 -7.77 -3.21 -3.63
N ILE A 117 -8.27 -2.29 -4.46
CA ILE A 117 -9.24 -1.29 -4.01
C ILE A 117 -10.64 -1.54 -4.57
N ALA A 118 -11.64 -1.09 -3.82
CA ALA A 118 -12.98 -0.85 -4.34
C ALA A 118 -13.23 0.66 -4.41
N TRP A 119 -13.60 1.15 -5.59
CA TRP A 119 -14.03 2.54 -5.76
C TRP A 119 -15.42 2.74 -5.17
N ARG A 120 -15.58 3.73 -4.30
CA ARG A 120 -16.90 4.06 -3.79
C ARG A 120 -17.75 4.69 -4.90
N PRO A 121 -19.06 4.42 -4.96
CA PRO A 121 -19.95 5.12 -5.87
C PRO A 121 -19.87 6.63 -5.62
N LEU A 122 -19.93 7.42 -6.69
CA LEU A 122 -20.10 8.86 -6.54
C LEU A 122 -21.52 9.09 -6.03
N LYS A 123 -21.69 9.80 -4.90
CA LYS A 123 -23.02 10.22 -4.48
C LYS A 123 -23.42 11.40 -5.36
N GLU A 124 -24.53 11.27 -6.09
CA GLU A 124 -25.18 12.41 -6.74
C GLU A 124 -25.42 13.47 -5.65
N ASN A 125 -24.94 14.70 -5.86
CA ASN A 125 -25.04 15.86 -4.95
C ASN A 125 -23.93 16.08 -3.92
N THR A 126 -22.74 15.49 -4.06
CA THR A 126 -21.57 15.92 -3.28
C THR A 126 -20.42 16.32 -4.18
N THR A 127 -19.77 17.46 -3.90
CA THR A 127 -18.46 17.88 -4.49
C THR A 127 -17.31 16.96 -4.06
N ASP A 128 -17.62 15.85 -3.41
CA ASP A 128 -16.67 14.99 -2.75
C ASP A 128 -15.98 14.09 -3.79
N ARG A 129 -14.66 13.99 -3.69
CA ARG A 129 -13.88 13.13 -4.59
C ARG A 129 -14.25 11.67 -4.32
N ARG A 130 -14.15 10.84 -5.36
CA ARG A 130 -14.49 9.42 -5.27
C ARG A 130 -13.61 8.74 -4.21
N GLY A 131 -14.22 8.32 -3.10
CA GLY A 131 -13.50 7.65 -2.02
C GLY A 131 -13.03 6.24 -2.39
N ILE A 132 -12.02 5.75 -1.68
CA ILE A 132 -11.43 4.42 -1.89
C ILE A 132 -11.71 3.54 -0.66
N THR A 133 -11.97 2.25 -0.90
CA THR A 133 -11.97 1.24 0.16
C THR A 133 -10.81 0.28 -0.09
N PRO A 134 -9.78 0.26 0.77
CA PRO A 134 -8.64 -0.65 0.61
C PRO A 134 -9.01 -2.08 0.98
N GLY A 135 -8.58 -3.01 0.15
CA GLY A 135 -8.63 -4.44 0.39
C GLY A 135 -7.36 -4.96 1.08
N MET A 136 -7.36 -6.25 1.38
CA MET A 136 -6.27 -6.90 2.10
C MET A 136 -5.01 -7.02 1.24
N LEU A 137 -3.86 -6.66 1.84
CA LEU A 137 -2.54 -7.03 1.32
C LEU A 137 -2.28 -8.52 1.61
N PRO A 138 -1.90 -9.32 0.61
CA PRO A 138 -1.66 -10.76 0.80
C PRO A 138 -0.49 -11.04 1.75
N ALA A 139 -0.49 -12.22 2.36
CA ALA A 139 0.70 -12.73 3.03
C ALA A 139 1.84 -12.96 2.02
N GLY A 140 3.07 -12.61 2.38
CA GLY A 140 4.23 -12.58 1.50
C GLY A 140 4.99 -11.27 1.59
N GLU A 141 5.93 -11.06 0.68
CA GLU A 141 6.63 -9.79 0.57
C GLU A 141 5.75 -8.79 -0.19
N ASN A 142 5.47 -7.64 0.42
CA ASN A 142 4.65 -6.59 -0.13
C ASN A 142 5.44 -5.29 -0.09
N GLY A 143 5.37 -4.49 -1.15
CA GLY A 143 6.19 -3.29 -1.23
C GLY A 143 5.84 -2.33 -2.34
N ILE A 144 6.71 -1.34 -2.50
CA ILE A 144 6.62 -0.29 -3.51
C ILE A 144 7.95 -0.25 -4.25
N ARG A 145 7.90 -0.32 -5.58
CA ARG A 145 8.97 0.18 -6.43
C ARG A 145 8.69 1.66 -6.67
N LEU A 146 9.39 2.50 -5.93
CA LEU A 146 9.24 3.95 -5.98
C LEU A 146 10.13 4.52 -7.08
N VAL A 147 9.56 5.41 -7.89
CA VAL A 147 10.30 6.19 -8.89
C VAL A 147 10.31 7.64 -8.45
N VAL A 148 11.52 8.16 -8.22
CA VAL A 148 11.77 9.56 -7.88
C VAL A 148 12.69 10.16 -8.94
N ARG A 149 12.32 11.32 -9.47
CA ARG A 149 13.17 12.14 -10.33
C ARG A 149 13.75 13.30 -9.53
N ARG A 150 14.96 13.69 -9.89
CA ARG A 150 15.67 14.90 -9.46
C ARG A 150 16.35 15.46 -10.71
N ASP A 151 16.62 16.75 -10.78
CA ASP A 151 17.21 17.50 -11.92
C ASP A 151 18.05 16.68 -12.91
N ASP A 152 18.97 15.86 -12.39
CA ASP A 152 20.01 15.12 -13.10
C ASP A 152 19.68 13.65 -13.40
N GLY A 153 18.55 13.11 -12.95
CA GLY A 153 18.22 11.73 -13.23
C GLY A 153 17.00 11.12 -12.56
N ARG A 154 16.86 9.83 -12.82
CA ARG A 154 15.78 8.98 -12.33
C ARG A 154 16.34 7.93 -11.37
N MET A 155 15.76 7.86 -10.18
CA MET A 155 16.06 6.84 -9.18
C MET A 155 14.89 5.88 -9.05
N THR A 156 15.18 4.58 -8.99
CA THR A 156 14.17 3.53 -8.79
C THR A 156 14.58 2.69 -7.60
N LEU A 157 13.73 2.64 -6.57
CA LEU A 157 14.05 2.00 -5.30
C LEU A 157 12.95 1.02 -4.88
N PRO A 158 13.28 -0.24 -4.57
CA PRO A 158 12.33 -1.16 -3.95
C PRO A 158 12.29 -0.97 -2.42
N LEU A 159 11.09 -0.84 -1.88
CA LEU A 159 10.81 -0.77 -0.44
C LEU A 159 9.80 -1.87 -0.12
N SER A 160 10.23 -2.95 0.53
CA SER A 160 9.40 -4.12 0.82
C SER A 160 9.44 -4.53 2.29
N VAL A 161 8.33 -5.08 2.76
CA VAL A 161 8.15 -5.70 4.08
C VAL A 161 7.48 -7.07 3.90
N ARG A 162 7.71 -8.00 4.82
CA ARG A 162 7.04 -9.30 4.80
C ARG A 162 5.81 -9.27 5.69
N ILE A 163 4.64 -9.57 5.13
CA ILE A 163 3.39 -9.77 5.86
C ILE A 163 3.20 -11.27 6.11
N ALA A 164 2.93 -11.64 7.36
CA ALA A 164 2.60 -13.01 7.73
C ALA A 164 1.17 -13.11 8.28
N ARG A 165 0.51 -14.21 7.95
CA ARG A 165 -0.80 -14.62 8.50
C ARG A 165 -0.59 -15.92 9.27
N ARG A 166 -1.07 -15.98 10.49
CA ARG A 166 -1.18 -17.22 11.27
C ARG A 166 -2.57 -17.34 11.88
N GLU A 167 -3.00 -18.55 12.14
CA GLU A 167 -4.22 -18.77 12.92
C GLU A 167 -3.96 -18.38 14.38
N ALA A 168 -4.94 -17.76 15.03
CA ALA A 168 -4.90 -17.61 16.48
C ALA A 168 -5.05 -19.00 17.11
N PRO A 169 -4.32 -19.26 18.21
CA PRO A 169 -4.51 -20.46 19.02
C PRO A 169 -5.92 -20.55 19.59
#